data_AF-W9DMA7-F1
#
_entry.id   AF-W9DMA7-F1
#
_cell.length_a   1.000
_cell.length_b   1.000
_cell.length_c   1.000
_cell.angle_alpha   90.00
_cell.angle_beta   90.00
_cell.angle_gamma   90.00
#
_symmetry.space_group_name_H-M   'P 1'
#
loop_
_entity.id
_entity.type
_entity.pdbx_description
1 polymer ?
#
loop_
_entity_poly.entity_id
_entity_poly.type
_entity_poly.pdbx_seq_one_letter_code
_entity_poly.pdbx_strand_id
1 'polypeptide(L)' 'MKMHLGRDKKSPAYKRVILSHHKNLNKGDFIIDDRTMRGVDAFEGEHIHFKQAGFENWEKVVAYMRMKV' A
#
# COMPACT_ATOMS: atom_id res chain seq x y z
N MET A 1 24.82 -8.97 -7.72
CA MET A 1 23.91 -8.07 -6.97
C MET A 1 22.58 -8.00 -7.71
N LYS A 2 21.45 -8.31 -7.07
CA LYS A 2 20.12 -8.36 -7.72
C LYS A 2 19.34 -7.09 -7.39
N MET A 3 18.78 -6.43 -8.42
CA MET A 3 18.03 -5.18 -8.29
C MET A 3 16.53 -5.46 -8.38
N HIS A 4 15.80 -5.21 -7.29
CA HIS A 4 14.35 -5.47 -7.22
C HIS A 4 13.47 -4.24 -7.47
N LEU A 5 14.03 -3.03 -7.29
CA LEU A 5 13.28 -1.77 -7.30
C LEU A 5 13.75 -0.79 -8.37
N GLY A 6 14.54 -1.26 -9.35
CA GLY A 6 15.19 -0.39 -10.34
C GLY A 6 16.30 0.48 -9.74
N ARG A 7 17.01 1.23 -10.58
CA ARG A 7 18.22 1.99 -10.18
C ARG A 7 18.14 3.49 -10.46
N ASP A 8 17.34 3.87 -11.45
CA ASP A 8 17.31 5.24 -11.96
C ASP A 8 15.96 5.91 -11.73
N LYS A 9 15.89 7.17 -12.16
CA LYS A 9 14.73 8.06 -12.00
C LYS A 9 13.47 7.59 -12.74
N LYS A 10 13.60 6.69 -13.72
CA LYS A 10 12.47 6.11 -14.46
C LYS A 10 11.84 4.93 -13.72
N SER A 11 12.46 4.43 -12.64
CA SER A 11 11.88 3.36 -11.85
C SER A 11 10.58 3.81 -11.15
N PRO A 12 9.51 2.99 -11.17
CA PRO A 12 8.28 3.28 -10.43
C PRO A 12 8.50 3.53 -8.94
N ALA A 13 9.53 2.92 -8.36
CA ALA A 13 9.90 2.99 -6.95
C ALA A 13 10.80 4.19 -6.59
N TYR A 14 11.34 4.92 -7.57
CA TYR A 14 12.29 6.01 -7.33
C TYR A 14 11.65 7.11 -6.46
N LYS A 15 12.24 7.36 -5.27
CA LYS A 15 11.72 8.28 -4.25
C LYS A 15 10.31 7.99 -3.73
N ARG A 16 9.79 6.76 -3.92
CA ARG A 16 8.46 6.33 -3.44
C ARG A 16 8.49 5.16 -2.46
N VAL A 17 9.63 4.49 -2.33
CA VAL A 17 9.79 3.36 -1.41
C VAL A 17 10.13 3.85 -0.02
N ILE A 18 9.32 3.42 0.94
CA ILE A 18 9.56 3.57 2.38
C ILE A 18 9.76 2.17 2.95
N LEU A 19 10.88 1.94 3.64
CA LEU A 19 11.19 0.67 4.30
C LEU A 19 10.96 0.84 5.79
N SER A 20 9.90 0.24 6.31
CA SER A 20 9.56 0.31 7.74
C SER A 20 8.89 -0.97 8.20
N HIS A 21 9.14 -1.32 9.45
CA HIS A 21 8.37 -2.34 10.15
C HIS A 21 7.07 -1.77 10.75
N HIS A 22 7.03 -0.50 11.12
CA HIS A 22 5.91 0.15 11.80
C HIS A 22 5.11 0.98 10.78
N LYS A 23 4.04 0.38 10.24
CA LYS A 23 3.25 1.00 9.16
C LYS A 23 2.36 2.13 9.65
N ASN A 24 1.96 2.11 10.92
CA ASN A 24 1.20 3.18 11.57
C ASN A 24 1.97 4.52 11.63
N LEU A 25 3.30 4.51 11.50
CA LEU A 25 4.10 5.73 11.46
C LEU A 25 4.08 6.41 10.09
N ASN A 26 3.69 5.69 9.04
CA ASN A 26 3.47 6.30 7.73
C ASN A 26 2.19 7.13 7.78
N LYS A 27 2.19 8.30 7.15
CA LYS A 27 1.01 9.14 7.01
C LYS A 27 0.50 9.07 5.58
N GLY A 28 -0.79 8.84 5.43
CA GLY A 28 -1.47 8.80 4.13
C GLY A 28 -2.95 8.48 4.30
N ASP A 29 -3.72 8.75 3.25
CA ASP A 29 -5.19 8.55 3.29
C ASP A 29 -5.58 7.07 3.20
N PHE A 30 -4.74 6.24 2.58
CA PHE A 30 -5.00 4.82 2.35
C PHE A 30 -3.75 3.96 2.57
N ILE A 31 -3.96 2.74 3.06
CA ILE A 31 -2.99 1.65 3.00
C ILE A 31 -3.67 0.40 2.42
N ILE A 32 -3.05 -0.22 1.41
CA ILE A 32 -3.49 -1.51 0.87
C ILE A 32 -2.53 -2.56 1.38
N ASP A 33 -3.01 -3.47 2.23
CA ASP A 33 -2.20 -4.54 2.82
C ASP A 33 -3.06 -5.79 3.02
N ASP A 34 -2.46 -6.98 2.87
CA ASP A 34 -3.14 -8.26 3.05
C ASP A 34 -3.19 -8.72 4.52
N ARG A 35 -2.52 -7.99 5.41
CA ARG A 35 -2.45 -8.29 6.85
C ARG A 35 -2.90 -7.11 7.69
N THR A 36 -3.32 -7.42 8.91
CA THR A 36 -3.66 -6.43 9.96
C THR A 36 -2.50 -6.19 10.93
N MET A 37 -1.35 -6.85 10.74
CA MET A 37 -0.22 -6.81 11.67
C MET A 37 0.75 -5.66 11.40
N ARG A 38 1.60 -5.37 12.40
CA ARG A 38 2.73 -4.42 12.32
C ARG A 38 2.27 -2.96 12.11
N GLY A 39 1.21 -2.58 12.81
CA GLY A 39 0.68 -1.22 12.82
C GLY A 39 -0.17 -0.89 11.60
N VAL A 40 -0.69 -1.89 10.87
CA VAL A 40 -1.71 -1.63 9.84
C VAL A 40 -3.07 -1.37 10.49
N ASP A 41 -3.40 -2.15 11.53
CA ASP A 41 -4.54 -1.96 12.42
C ASP A 41 -4.61 -0.58 13.08
N ALA A 42 -3.44 0.04 13.32
CA ALA A 42 -3.29 1.37 13.89
C ALA A 42 -2.94 2.46 12.85
N PHE A 43 -3.08 2.17 11.56
CA PHE A 43 -2.90 3.19 10.52
C PHE A 43 -4.04 4.21 10.56
N GLU A 44 -3.72 5.50 10.51
CA GLU A 44 -4.72 6.57 10.70
C GLU A 44 -5.66 6.75 9.51
N GLY A 45 -5.20 6.41 8.29
CA GLY A 45 -6.02 6.41 7.10
C GLY A 45 -6.84 5.12 6.94
N GLU A 46 -7.47 4.96 5.80
CA GLU A 46 -8.29 3.79 5.52
C GLU A 46 -7.42 2.56 5.17
N HIS A 47 -7.64 1.43 5.85
CA HIS A 47 -7.05 0.15 5.48
C HIS A 47 -7.93 -0.61 4.49
N ILE A 48 -7.44 -0.76 3.26
CA ILE A 48 -7.99 -1.67 2.26
C ILE A 48 -7.36 -3.04 2.46
N HIS A 49 -8.11 -3.97 3.06
CA HIS A 49 -7.63 -5.31 3.37
C HIS A 49 -7.67 -6.20 2.12
N PHE A 50 -6.53 -6.31 1.45
CA PHE A 50 -6.42 -7.01 0.17
C PHE A 50 -6.67 -8.51 0.29
N LYS A 51 -7.30 -9.10 -0.73
CA LYS A 51 -7.75 -10.52 -0.77
C LYS A 51 -8.85 -10.86 0.26
N GLN A 52 -9.54 -9.86 0.79
CA GLN A 52 -10.74 -10.04 1.61
C GLN A 52 -12.00 -9.68 0.83
N ALA A 53 -13.17 -9.98 1.40
CA ALA A 53 -14.46 -9.65 0.81
C ALA A 53 -14.54 -8.14 0.47
N GLY A 54 -14.92 -7.82 -0.76
CA GLY A 54 -14.99 -6.45 -1.31
C GLY A 54 -13.69 -5.97 -1.97
N PHE A 55 -12.54 -6.55 -1.61
CA PHE A 55 -11.20 -6.21 -2.13
C PHE A 55 -10.41 -7.45 -2.53
N GLU A 56 -11.06 -8.40 -3.20
CA GLU A 56 -10.51 -9.71 -3.52
C GLU A 56 -9.34 -9.64 -4.51
N ASN A 57 -9.31 -8.59 -5.33
CA ASN A 57 -8.33 -8.40 -6.40
C ASN A 57 -8.09 -6.91 -6.70
N TRP A 58 -7.10 -6.65 -7.56
CA TRP A 58 -6.72 -5.28 -7.94
C TRP A 58 -7.81 -4.53 -8.69
N GLU A 59 -8.65 -5.20 -9.47
CA GLU A 59 -9.74 -4.55 -10.21
C GLU A 59 -10.74 -3.92 -9.24
N LYS A 60 -11.08 -4.62 -8.16
CA LYS A 60 -11.96 -4.11 -7.09
C LYS A 60 -11.32 -2.93 -6.35
N VAL A 61 -10.03 -3.04 -5.99
CA VAL A 61 -9.29 -1.96 -5.33
C VAL A 61 -9.25 -0.70 -6.22
N VAL A 62 -8.92 -0.85 -7.50
CA VAL A 62 -8.82 0.26 -8.44
C VAL A 62 -10.20 0.88 -8.70
N ALA A 63 -11.26 0.08 -8.83
CA ALA A 63 -12.61 0.58 -8.99
C ALA A 63 -13.04 1.43 -7.78
N TYR A 64 -12.77 0.95 -6.56
CA TYR A 64 -13.03 1.69 -5.34
C TYR A 64 -12.26 3.01 -5.27
N MET A 65 -10.95 2.99 -5.55
CA MET A 65 -10.13 4.20 -5.53
C MET A 65 -10.60 5.25 -6.54
N ARG A 66 -11.04 4.85 -7.73
CA ARG A 66 -11.58 5.75 -8.75
C ARG A 66 -12.92 6.40 -8.36
N MET A 67 -13.65 5.84 -7.41
CA MET A 67 -14.89 6.43 -6.90
C MET A 67 -14.64 7.39 -5.73
N LYS A 68 -13.53 7.20 -5.00
CA LYS A 68 -13.19 7.97 -3.79
C LYS A 68 -12.32 9.21 -4.07
N VAL A 69 -11.55 9.19 -5.16
CA VAL A 69 -10.66 10.27 -5.61
C VAL A 69 -11.27 10.97 -6.80
#